data_AF-A7I365-F1
#
_entry.id   AF-A7I365-F1
#
_cell.length_a   1.000
_cell.length_b   1.000
_cell.length_c   1.000
_cell.angle_alpha   90.00
_cell.angle_beta   90.00
_cell.angle_gamma   90.00
#
_symmetry.space_group_name_H-M   'P 1'
#
loop_
_entity.id
_entity.type
_entity.pdbx_description
1 polymer ?
#
loop_
_entity_poly.entity_id
_entity_poly.type
_entity_poly.pdbx_seq_one_letter_code
_entity_poly.pdbx_strand_id
1 'polypeptide(L)'
;MEIYDFAKEFSKNPGLRKESMTPGISGEKFRDEVLEKYFKANKPIYIDVNGVESSLGSSFLSEAFGNIAVKYGKDKFLEIVHFVDGEKNQITKEMMINRVEEAIKKMSE
;
A
#
# COMPACT_ATOMS: atom_id res chain seq x y z
N MET A 1 13.50 -11.03 7.18
CA MET A 1 12.79 -9.75 7.03
C MET A 1 13.17 -9.19 5.68
N GLU A 2 12.26 -9.17 4.72
CA GLU A 2 12.50 -8.63 3.38
C GLU A 2 11.96 -7.21 3.35
N ILE A 3 12.85 -6.24 3.13
CA ILE A 3 12.50 -4.82 3.04
C ILE A 3 12.19 -4.49 1.58
N TYR A 4 11.02 -3.92 1.35
CA TYR A 4 10.62 -3.40 0.05
C TYR A 4 10.93 -1.90 0.00
N ASP A 5 12.02 -1.53 -0.66
CA ASP A 5 12.39 -0.13 -0.90
C ASP A 5 11.46 0.44 -1.98
N PHE A 6 10.41 1.15 -1.56
CA PHE A 6 9.35 1.59 -2.46
C PHE A 6 9.89 2.48 -3.59
N ALA A 7 10.88 3.31 -3.29
CA ALA A 7 11.45 4.26 -4.23
C ALA A 7 12.26 3.59 -5.34
N LYS A 8 12.97 2.50 -5.00
CA LYS A 8 13.78 1.73 -5.95
C LYS A 8 12.96 0.69 -6.71
N GLU A 9 12.09 -0.03 -6.01
CA GLU A 9 11.36 -1.18 -6.55
C GLU A 9 10.08 -0.76 -7.30
N PHE A 10 9.52 0.42 -6.98
CA PHE A 10 8.30 0.90 -7.61
C PHE A 10 8.46 2.29 -8.22
N SER A 11 8.56 3.33 -7.39
CA SER A 11 8.72 4.70 -7.86
C SER A 11 9.07 5.65 -6.73
N LYS A 12 9.94 6.63 -7.02
CA LYS A 12 10.17 7.79 -6.16
C LYS A 12 8.96 8.74 -6.13
N ASN A 13 8.15 8.77 -7.18
CA ASN A 13 7.01 9.68 -7.32
C ASN A 13 5.79 8.85 -7.73
N PRO A 14 5.15 8.12 -6.79
CA PRO A 14 3.97 7.31 -7.07
C PRO A 14 2.83 8.16 -7.63
N GLY A 15 2.08 7.56 -8.55
CA GLY A 15 1.02 8.20 -9.29
C GLY A 15 -0.33 8.20 -8.57
N LEU A 16 -1.39 8.30 -9.36
CA LEU A 16 -2.78 8.33 -8.92
C LEU A 16 -3.30 6.90 -8.71
N ARG A 17 -4.61 6.81 -8.44
CA ARG A 17 -5.26 5.53 -8.17
C ARG A 17 -5.12 4.51 -9.31
N LYS A 18 -5.52 4.86 -10.53
CA LYS A 18 -5.72 3.91 -11.63
C LYS A 18 -4.55 3.91 -12.60
N GLU A 19 -4.30 2.75 -13.21
CA GLU A 19 -3.25 2.59 -14.21
C GLU A 19 -3.49 3.46 -15.45
N SER A 20 -4.76 3.67 -15.82
CA SER A 20 -5.13 4.58 -16.91
C SER A 20 -4.87 6.07 -16.62
N MET A 21 -4.69 6.45 -15.35
CA MET A 21 -4.42 7.83 -14.94
C MET A 21 -2.90 8.11 -14.88
N THR A 22 -2.14 7.15 -14.38
CA THR A 22 -0.67 7.23 -14.26
C THR A 22 -0.05 5.85 -14.51
N PRO A 23 0.18 5.47 -15.77
CA PRO A 23 0.70 4.16 -16.13
C PRO A 23 2.06 3.86 -15.48
N GLY A 24 2.25 2.62 -15.04
CA GLY A 24 3.49 2.11 -14.47
C GLY A 24 3.67 2.40 -12.98
N ILE A 25 2.94 3.35 -12.41
CA ILE A 25 3.17 3.86 -11.05
C ILE A 25 1.88 4.09 -10.26
N SER A 26 0.77 3.48 -10.68
CA SER A 26 -0.55 3.65 -10.04
C SER A 26 -0.75 2.78 -8.79
N GLY A 27 -1.71 3.16 -7.95
CA GLY A 27 -2.12 2.35 -6.80
C GLY A 27 -2.70 0.99 -7.19
N GLU A 28 -3.45 0.95 -8.29
CA GLU A 28 -3.96 -0.27 -8.92
C GLU A 28 -2.82 -1.23 -9.28
N LYS A 29 -1.78 -0.73 -9.95
CA LYS A 29 -0.62 -1.56 -10.30
C LYS A 29 0.13 -2.05 -9.07
N PHE A 30 0.36 -1.18 -8.07
CA PHE A 30 1.04 -1.58 -6.84
C PHE A 30 0.27 -2.70 -6.11
N ARG A 31 -1.06 -2.60 -6.08
CA ARG A 31 -1.91 -3.66 -5.53
C ARG A 31 -1.72 -4.97 -6.28
N ASP A 32 -1.94 -4.94 -7.59
CA ASP A 32 -2.14 -6.15 -8.40
C ASP A 32 -0.82 -6.85 -8.72
N GLU A 33 0.27 -6.09 -8.88
CA GLU A 33 1.58 -6.62 -9.27
C GLU A 33 2.56 -6.74 -8.10
N VAL A 34 2.39 -6.00 -7.01
CA VAL A 34 3.30 -6.07 -5.85
C VAL A 34 2.59 -6.73 -4.68
N LEU A 35 1.60 -6.07 -4.07
CA LEU A 35 1.00 -6.55 -2.83
C LEU A 35 0.36 -7.93 -2.99
N GLU A 36 -0.36 -8.17 -4.08
CA GLU A 36 -1.00 -9.46 -4.39
C GLU A 36 -0.02 -10.65 -4.31
N LYS A 37 1.26 -10.46 -4.68
CA LYS A 37 2.28 -11.51 -4.61
C LYS A 37 2.57 -11.90 -3.15
N TYR A 38 2.68 -10.92 -2.27
CA TYR A 38 2.92 -11.14 -0.83
C TYR A 38 1.72 -11.80 -0.15
N PHE A 39 0.50 -11.38 -0.51
CA PHE A 39 -0.74 -11.98 0.01
C PHE A 39 -0.92 -13.43 -0.45
N LYS A 40 -0.71 -13.72 -1.74
CA LYS A 40 -0.77 -15.10 -2.27
C LYS A 40 0.29 -16.01 -1.66
N ALA A 41 1.50 -15.49 -1.45
CA ALA A 41 2.59 -16.25 -0.84
C ALA A 41 2.46 -16.38 0.69
N ASN A 42 1.49 -15.69 1.31
CA ASN A 42 1.37 -15.57 2.76
C ASN A 42 2.68 -15.12 3.44
N LYS A 43 3.34 -14.11 2.86
CA LYS A 43 4.62 -13.58 3.34
C LYS A 43 4.47 -12.11 3.72
N PRO A 44 5.04 -11.68 4.85
CA PRO A 44 5.03 -10.27 5.23
C PRO A 44 5.90 -9.44 4.28
N ILE A 45 5.46 -8.21 4.02
CA ILE A 45 6.19 -7.15 3.32
C ILE A 45 6.49 -6.03 4.32
N TYR A 46 7.75 -5.57 4.36
CA TYR A 46 8.17 -4.44 5.19
C TYR A 46 8.50 -3.26 4.27
N ILE A 47 7.56 -2.34 4.12
CA ILE A 47 7.66 -1.23 3.17
C ILE A 47 8.51 -0.11 3.76
N ASP A 48 9.48 0.36 2.99
CA ASP A 48 10.25 1.58 3.25
C ASP A 48 9.93 2.65 2.23
N VAL A 49 9.40 3.79 2.68
CA VAL A 49 9.06 4.95 1.86
C VAL A 49 10.01 6.14 2.04
N ASN A 50 11.14 5.96 2.73
CA ASN A 50 12.12 7.03 2.94
C ASN A 50 12.57 7.68 1.63
N GLY A 51 12.86 6.86 0.60
CA GLY A 51 13.33 7.34 -0.70
C GLY A 51 12.26 7.96 -1.61
N VAL A 52 10.99 7.96 -1.22
CA VAL A 52 9.89 8.51 -2.04
C VAL A 52 9.96 10.04 -2.00
N GLU A 53 10.03 10.74 -3.11
CA GLU A 53 10.15 12.21 -3.12
C GLU A 53 8.79 12.90 -2.89
N SER A 54 7.71 12.29 -3.36
CA SER A 54 6.33 12.73 -3.08
C SER A 54 5.70 11.97 -1.90
N SER A 55 4.60 12.48 -1.36
CA SER A 55 3.76 11.67 -0.46
C SER A 55 2.94 10.65 -1.25
N LEU A 56 2.57 9.54 -0.60
CA LEU A 56 1.57 8.62 -1.13
C LEU A 56 0.18 9.24 -0.93
N GLY A 57 -0.43 9.69 -2.03
CA GLY A 57 -1.74 10.35 -1.98
C GLY A 57 -2.86 9.44 -1.47
N SER A 58 -3.89 10.02 -0.86
CA SER A 58 -5.03 9.27 -0.30
C SER A 58 -5.72 8.35 -1.32
N SER A 59 -5.80 8.77 -2.59
CA SER A 59 -6.39 7.97 -3.67
C SER A 59 -5.52 6.75 -4.02
N PHE A 60 -4.20 6.90 -4.04
CA PHE A 60 -3.27 5.78 -4.19
C PHE A 60 -3.44 4.81 -3.02
N LEU A 61 -3.37 5.31 -1.78
CA LEU A 61 -3.44 4.48 -0.58
C LEU A 61 -4.76 3.70 -0.49
N SER A 62 -5.88 4.34 -0.81
CA SER A 62 -7.19 3.69 -0.85
C SER A 62 -7.27 2.62 -1.94
N GLU A 63 -6.80 2.93 -3.15
CA GLU A 63 -6.85 1.98 -4.27
C GLU A 63 -5.92 0.78 -4.06
N ALA A 64 -4.76 0.99 -3.45
CA ALA A 64 -3.79 -0.06 -3.20
C ALA A 64 -4.13 -0.88 -1.95
N PHE A 65 -4.07 -0.25 -0.79
CA PHE A 65 -4.15 -0.92 0.51
C PHE A 65 -5.60 -1.15 0.95
N GLY A 66 -6.50 -0.20 0.68
CA GLY A 66 -7.92 -0.35 1.02
C GLY A 66 -8.56 -1.54 0.29
N ASN A 67 -8.39 -1.60 -1.04
CA ASN A 67 -8.98 -2.67 -1.85
C ASN A 67 -8.36 -4.05 -1.54
N ILE A 68 -7.06 -4.14 -1.24
CA ILE A 68 -6.46 -5.44 -0.89
C ILE A 68 -6.90 -5.92 0.50
N ALA A 69 -7.06 -5.00 1.46
CA ALA A 69 -7.63 -5.32 2.76
C ALA A 69 -9.08 -5.80 2.67
N VAL A 70 -9.90 -5.18 1.80
CA VAL A 70 -11.26 -5.65 1.50
C VAL A 70 -11.24 -7.08 0.94
N LYS A 71 -10.31 -7.36 0.02
CA LYS A 71 -10.20 -8.67 -0.64
C LYS A 71 -9.76 -9.80 0.29
N TYR A 72 -8.78 -9.55 1.16
CA TYR A 72 -8.15 -10.59 2.00
C TYR A 72 -8.60 -10.55 3.47
N GLY A 73 -9.32 -9.51 3.88
CA GLY A 73 -9.68 -9.24 5.26
C GLY A 73 -8.64 -8.38 5.99
N LYS A 74 -9.13 -7.57 6.94
CA LYS A 74 -8.32 -6.64 7.73
C LYS A 74 -7.24 -7.34 8.56
N ASP A 75 -7.60 -8.43 9.24
CA ASP A 75 -6.64 -9.16 10.08
C ASP A 75 -5.48 -9.69 9.24
N LYS A 76 -5.81 -10.25 8.07
CA LYS A 76 -4.80 -10.74 7.15
C LYS A 76 -3.91 -9.63 6.60
N PHE A 77 -4.51 -8.48 6.35
CA PHE A 77 -3.78 -7.29 5.93
C PHE A 77 -2.76 -6.85 6.98
N LEU A 78 -3.15 -6.78 8.26
CA LEU A 78 -2.28 -6.36 9.35
C LEU A 78 -1.17 -7.38 9.66
N GLU A 79 -1.38 -8.66 9.35
CA GLU A 79 -0.33 -9.69 9.42
C GLU A 79 0.73 -9.54 8.33
N ILE A 80 0.34 -9.07 7.13
CA ILE A 80 1.22 -9.06 5.95
C ILE A 80 1.90 -7.71 5.75
N VAL A 81 1.18 -6.60 5.89
CA VAL A 81 1.68 -5.28 5.50
C VAL A 81 2.25 -4.54 6.69
N HIS A 82 3.58 -4.36 6.67
CA HIS A 82 4.33 -3.64 7.69
C HIS A 82 5.08 -2.46 7.06
N PHE A 83 5.45 -1.51 7.91
CA PHE A 83 6.35 -0.41 7.55
C PHE A 83 7.60 -0.53 8.40
N VAL A 84 8.76 -0.21 7.82
CA VAL A 84 10.00 -0.11 8.60
C VAL A 84 9.95 1.12 9.52
N ASP A 85 10.73 1.11 10.60
CA ASP A 85 10.77 2.23 11.53
C ASP A 85 11.25 3.53 10.86
N GLY A 86 10.71 4.66 11.30
CA GLY A 86 11.06 5.99 10.80
C GLY A 86 9.86 6.92 10.74
N GLU A 87 10.09 8.21 10.92
CA GLU A 87 9.03 9.23 11.00
C GLU A 87 8.11 9.20 9.77
N LYS A 88 8.69 9.23 8.57
CA LYS A 88 7.94 9.23 7.31
C LYS A 88 7.17 7.93 7.07
N ASN A 89 7.78 6.80 7.44
CA ASN A 89 7.14 5.49 7.37
C ASN A 89 5.93 5.42 8.30
N GLN A 90 6.06 5.93 9.53
CA GLN A 90 4.99 5.96 10.51
C GLN A 90 3.82 6.86 10.09
N ILE A 91 4.11 8.06 9.58
CA ILE A 91 3.08 8.97 9.02
C ILE A 91 2.31 8.28 7.87
N THR A 92 3.05 7.65 6.96
CA THR A 92 2.45 6.93 5.82
C THR A 92 1.61 5.75 6.27
N LYS A 93 2.08 4.99 7.27
CA LYS A 93 1.35 3.88 7.90
C LYS A 93 0.03 4.36 8.48
N GLU A 94 0.01 5.47 9.22
CA GLU A 94 -1.23 6.03 9.78
C GLU A 94 -2.22 6.46 8.70
N MET A 95 -1.73 7.14 7.66
CA MET A 95 -2.56 7.49 6.51
C MET A 95 -3.14 6.25 5.81
N MET A 96 -2.33 5.21 5.64
CA MET A 96 -2.72 3.94 5.04
C MET A 96 -3.80 3.24 5.88
N ILE A 97 -3.59 3.11 7.19
CA ILE A 97 -4.56 2.46 8.09
C ILE A 97 -5.90 3.18 8.03
N ASN A 98 -5.92 4.51 8.04
CA ASN A 98 -7.16 5.28 7.89
C ASN A 98 -7.92 4.93 6.59
N ARG A 99 -7.22 4.74 5.47
CA ARG A 99 -7.86 4.34 4.20
C ARG A 99 -8.35 2.89 4.23
N VAL A 100 -7.63 2.00 4.92
CA VAL A 100 -8.05 0.61 5.12
C VAL A 100 -9.33 0.55 5.97
N GLU A 101 -9.39 1.25 7.10
CA GLU A 101 -10.59 1.29 7.95
C GLU A 101 -11.80 1.83 7.19
N GLU A 102 -11.63 2.90 6.41
CA GLU A 102 -12.69 3.45 5.57
C GLU A 102 -13.21 2.44 4.53
N ALA A 103 -12.32 1.67 3.91
CA ALA A 103 -12.69 0.66 2.93
C ALA A 103 -13.46 -0.50 3.57
N ILE A 104 -13.00 -0.99 4.73
CA ILE A 104 -13.66 -2.06 5.48
C ILE A 104 -15.04 -1.63 5.97
N LYS A 105 -15.16 -0.41 6.49
CA LYS A 105 -16.45 0.12 6.95
C LYS A 105 -17.47 0.19 5.82
N LYS A 106 -17.08 0.68 4.65
CA LYS A 106 -17.96 0.81 3.47
C LYS A 106 -18.48 -0.54 2.95
N MET A 107 -17.76 -1.64 3.18
CA MET A 107 -18.22 -2.98 2.80
C MET A 107 -19.26 -3.55 3.78
N SER A 108 -19.31 -3.01 5.00
CA SER A 108 -20.19 -3.48 6.08
C SER A 108 -21.54 -2.76 6.12
N GLU A 109 -21.75 -1.78 5.24
CA GLU A 109 -22.97 -0.99 5.05
C GLU A 109 -23.75 -1.51 3.84
#